data_AF-C5MHL4-F1
#
_entry.id   AF-C5MHL4-F1
#
_cell.length_a   1.000
_cell.length_b   1.000
_cell.length_c   1.000
_cell.angle_alpha   90.00
_cell.angle_beta   90.00
_cell.angle_gamma   90.00
#
_symmetry.space_group_name_H-M   'P 1'
#
loop_
_entity.id
_entity.type
_entity.pdbx_description
1 polymer ?
#
loop_
_entity_poly.entity_id
_entity_poly.type
_entity_poly.pdbx_seq_one_letter_code
_entity_poly.pdbx_strand_id
1 'polypeptide(L)'
;MSNPLQEVLTPAQFQQCVNFYEADQKLDHAERVSLANQLQSIALKSNVAGYVAGMVGFSLPTIYYGMRGLRPTPLFAVQRPFFSLVLGFGTLMAGGNLTAKYLYEKAKQEKYTDPNISNVWKTLEFPVMNFYTFYYTRTAMFPLFIIRDPRTCTYSAEKQNPHFTEALNLGQTDNTGKEHPLSVWDKVRINHGFNPSDPKK
;
A
#
# COMPACT_ATOMS: atom_id res chain seq x y z
N MET A 1 9.37 29.29 -9.39
CA MET A 1 8.60 28.13 -9.89
C MET A 1 7.72 27.67 -8.75
N SER A 2 6.41 27.55 -8.97
CA SER A 2 5.45 27.11 -7.95
C SER A 2 5.50 25.58 -7.83
N ASN A 3 5.36 25.06 -6.61
CA ASN A 3 5.32 23.62 -6.36
C ASN A 3 3.93 23.08 -6.78
N PRO A 4 3.83 22.16 -7.75
CA PRO A 4 2.56 21.66 -8.26
C PRO A 4 1.70 21.00 -7.17
N LEU A 5 2.32 20.37 -6.17
CA LEU A 5 1.59 19.75 -5.06
C LEU A 5 0.93 20.78 -4.17
N GLN A 6 1.51 21.98 -4.04
CA GLN A 6 0.91 23.07 -3.27
C GLN A 6 -0.27 23.74 -4.00
N GLU A 7 -0.38 23.54 -5.33
CA GLU A 7 -1.50 24.03 -6.13
C GLU A 7 -2.72 23.11 -6.03
N VAL A 8 -2.51 21.80 -5.82
CA VAL A 8 -3.57 20.79 -5.75
C VAL A 8 -3.98 20.47 -4.31
N LEU A 9 -3.01 20.42 -3.38
CA LEU A 9 -3.24 20.00 -2.00
C LEU A 9 -3.54 21.19 -1.09
N THR A 10 -4.39 20.98 -0.09
CA THR A 10 -4.52 21.93 1.01
C THR A 10 -3.20 22.01 1.80
N PRO A 11 -2.90 23.13 2.49
CA PRO A 11 -1.68 23.26 3.29
C PRO A 11 -1.51 22.14 4.34
N ALA A 12 -2.62 21.67 4.93
CA ALA A 12 -2.62 20.58 5.89
C ALA A 12 -2.22 19.25 5.24
N GLN A 13 -2.80 18.92 4.08
CA GLN A 13 -2.45 17.71 3.33
C GLN A 13 -0.99 17.74 2.86
N PHE A 14 -0.52 18.89 2.38
CA PHE A 14 0.87 19.07 1.99
C PHE A 14 1.82 18.83 3.17
N GLN A 15 1.49 19.37 4.36
CA GLN A 15 2.28 19.13 5.56
C GLN A 15 2.23 17.67 6.01
N GLN A 16 1.12 16.96 5.84
CA GLN A 16 1.04 15.53 6.11
C GLN A 16 1.97 14.73 5.20
N CYS A 17 2.01 15.03 3.90
CA CYS A 17 2.95 14.41 2.95
C CYS A 17 4.41 14.64 3.36
N VAL A 18 4.72 15.87 3.80
CA VAL A 18 6.05 16.22 4.33
C VAL A 18 6.37 15.41 5.59
N ASN A 19 5.46 15.34 6.55
CA ASN A 19 5.66 14.60 7.80
C ASN A 19 5.88 13.10 7.54
N PHE A 20 5.11 12.53 6.60
CA PHE A 20 5.28 11.15 6.14
C PHE A 20 6.66 10.95 5.52
N TYR A 21 7.07 11.83 4.59
CA TYR A 21 8.38 11.78 3.95
C TYR A 21 9.51 11.81 4.98
N GLU A 22 9.48 12.75 5.92
CA GLU A 22 10.51 12.88 6.97
C GLU A 22 10.59 11.67 7.90
N ALA A 23 9.46 10.97 8.13
CA ALA A 23 9.44 9.74 8.90
C ALA A 23 9.97 8.54 8.07
N ASP A 24 9.57 8.42 6.81
CA ASP A 24 9.95 7.34 5.91
C ASP A 24 11.45 7.38 5.55
N GLN A 25 12.04 8.56 5.38
CA GLN A 25 13.48 8.69 5.08
C GLN A 25 14.40 8.23 6.22
N LYS A 26 13.88 8.08 7.44
CA LYS A 26 14.65 7.57 8.59
C LYS A 26 14.70 6.05 8.63
N LEU A 27 13.90 5.37 7.80
CA LEU A 27 13.81 3.92 7.82
C LEU A 27 14.98 3.26 7.11
N ASP A 28 15.58 2.27 7.76
CA ASP A 28 16.47 1.31 7.12
C ASP A 28 15.67 0.23 6.35
N HIS A 29 16.35 -0.52 5.48
CA HIS A 29 15.77 -1.61 4.70
C HIS A 29 15.08 -2.66 5.58
N ALA A 30 15.72 -3.08 6.68
CA ALA A 30 15.13 -4.06 7.60
C ALA A 30 13.83 -3.55 8.24
N GLU A 31 13.79 -2.25 8.58
CA GLU A 31 12.63 -1.59 9.16
C GLU A 31 11.49 -1.48 8.13
N ARG A 32 11.81 -1.20 6.86
CA ARG A 32 10.85 -1.22 5.74
C ARG A 32 10.24 -2.60 5.52
N VAL A 33 11.05 -3.66 5.56
CA VAL A 33 10.57 -5.06 5.48
C VAL A 33 9.63 -5.37 6.65
N SER A 34 9.99 -4.93 7.87
CA SER A 34 9.13 -5.09 9.05
C SER A 34 7.79 -4.39 8.88
N LEU A 35 7.77 -3.12 8.43
CA LEU A 35 6.55 -2.37 8.14
C LEU A 35 5.70 -3.04 7.06
N ALA A 36 6.32 -3.52 5.98
CA ALA A 36 5.63 -4.26 4.93
C ALA A 36 4.93 -5.51 5.49
N ASN A 37 5.63 -6.30 6.30
CA ASN A 37 5.07 -7.50 6.93
C ASN A 37 3.93 -7.17 7.91
N GLN A 38 4.05 -6.10 8.69
CA GLN A 38 2.99 -5.65 9.60
C GLN A 38 1.72 -5.25 8.83
N LEU A 39 1.86 -4.43 7.79
CA LEU A 39 0.76 -3.98 6.95
C LEU A 39 0.11 -5.13 6.16
N GLN A 40 0.91 -6.04 5.60
CA GLN A 40 0.41 -7.25 4.94
C GLN A 40 -0.32 -8.16 5.92
N SER A 41 0.17 -8.30 7.16
CA SER A 41 -0.52 -9.09 8.19
C SER A 41 -1.89 -8.49 8.51
N ILE A 42 -2.00 -7.16 8.61
CA ILE A 42 -3.28 -6.48 8.81
C ILE A 42 -4.22 -6.77 7.65
N ALA A 43 -3.76 -6.57 6.41
CA ALA A 43 -4.54 -6.82 5.20
C ALA A 43 -5.05 -8.27 5.12
N LEU A 44 -4.19 -9.25 5.42
CA LEU A 44 -4.56 -10.66 5.41
C LEU A 44 -5.58 -10.98 6.52
N LYS A 45 -5.37 -10.51 7.75
CA LYS A 45 -6.30 -10.73 8.87
C LYS A 45 -7.66 -10.08 8.60
N SER A 46 -7.70 -8.87 8.06
CA SER A 46 -8.96 -8.20 7.71
C SER A 46 -9.69 -8.91 6.57
N ASN A 47 -8.97 -9.42 5.56
CA ASN A 47 -9.58 -10.19 4.48
C ASN A 47 -10.19 -11.50 4.99
N VAL A 48 -9.48 -12.24 5.84
CA VAL A 48 -10.01 -13.45 6.48
C VAL A 48 -11.26 -13.14 7.29
N ALA A 49 -11.23 -12.10 8.13
CA ALA A 49 -12.40 -11.69 8.90
C ALA A 49 -13.58 -11.28 8.01
N GLY A 50 -13.31 -10.53 6.94
CA GLY A 50 -14.32 -10.16 5.93
C GLY A 50 -14.93 -11.38 5.26
N TYR A 51 -14.13 -12.36 4.82
CA TYR A 51 -14.63 -13.59 4.21
C TYR A 51 -15.48 -14.42 5.18
N VAL A 52 -15.05 -14.56 6.43
CA VAL A 52 -15.83 -15.26 7.47
C VAL A 52 -17.16 -14.55 7.72
N ALA A 53 -17.13 -13.22 7.91
CA ALA A 53 -18.34 -12.42 8.08
C ALA A 53 -19.28 -12.56 6.87
N GLY A 54 -18.75 -12.49 5.66
CA GLY A 54 -19.48 -12.65 4.41
C GLY A 54 -20.13 -14.01 4.27
N MET A 55 -19.44 -15.10 4.61
CA MET A 55 -20.01 -16.45 4.61
C MET A 55 -21.16 -16.57 5.60
N VAL A 56 -21.03 -15.98 6.81
CA VAL A 56 -22.11 -15.97 7.80
C VAL A 56 -23.30 -15.16 7.30
N GLY A 57 -23.08 -13.95 6.79
CA GLY A 57 -24.14 -13.11 6.24
C GLY A 57 -24.86 -13.74 5.05
N PHE A 58 -24.11 -14.41 4.16
CA PHE A 58 -24.68 -15.14 3.04
C PHE A 58 -25.53 -16.34 3.48
N SER A 59 -25.08 -17.05 4.52
CA SER A 59 -25.79 -18.22 5.03
C SER A 59 -26.98 -17.85 5.91
N LEU A 60 -27.07 -16.60 6.38
CA LEU A 60 -28.02 -16.17 7.39
C LEU A 60 -29.49 -16.41 7.01
N PRO A 61 -29.97 -16.09 5.78
CA PRO A 61 -31.34 -16.39 5.39
C PRO A 61 -31.62 -17.90 5.38
N THR A 62 -30.68 -18.69 4.87
CA THR A 62 -30.82 -20.16 4.82
C THR A 62 -30.90 -20.76 6.23
N ILE A 63 -30.06 -20.30 7.16
CA ILE A 63 -30.11 -20.72 8.57
C ILE A 63 -31.45 -20.31 9.19
N TYR A 64 -31.86 -19.05 9.03
CA TYR A 64 -33.10 -18.52 9.60
C TYR A 64 -34.35 -19.27 9.13
N TYR A 65 -34.46 -19.52 7.83
CA TYR A 65 -35.60 -20.25 7.26
C TYR A 65 -35.52 -21.76 7.55
N GLY A 66 -34.32 -22.34 7.59
CA GLY A 66 -34.10 -23.72 8.01
C GLY A 66 -34.57 -23.98 9.44
N MET A 67 -34.29 -23.06 10.37
CA MET A 67 -34.80 -23.12 11.75
C MET A 67 -36.34 -23.05 11.83
N ARG A 68 -37.00 -22.49 10.80
CA ARG A 68 -38.46 -22.45 10.68
C ARG A 68 -39.03 -23.62 9.86
N GLY A 69 -38.22 -24.62 9.55
CA GLY A 69 -38.63 -25.80 8.78
C GLY A 69 -38.79 -25.58 7.27
N LEU A 70 -38.44 -24.39 6.77
CA LEU A 70 -38.52 -24.05 5.35
C LEU A 70 -37.24 -24.45 4.65
N ARG A 71 -37.34 -25.32 3.63
CA ARG A 71 -36.20 -25.80 2.83
C ARG A 71 -36.01 -24.98 1.56
N PRO A 72 -34.78 -24.87 1.03
CA PRO A 72 -34.51 -24.27 -0.27
C PRO A 72 -35.32 -24.93 -1.39
N THR A 73 -35.65 -24.15 -2.41
CA THR A 73 -36.26 -24.70 -3.63
C THR A 73 -35.25 -25.63 -4.33
N PRO A 74 -35.70 -26.69 -5.02
CA PRO A 74 -34.80 -27.66 -5.64
C PRO A 74 -33.88 -27.05 -6.73
N LEU A 75 -34.20 -25.85 -7.22
CA LEU A 75 -33.41 -25.08 -8.18
C LEU A 75 -32.22 -24.33 -7.55
N PHE A 76 -32.26 -24.05 -6.24
CA PHE A 76 -31.23 -23.25 -5.57
C PHE A 76 -30.85 -23.86 -4.21
N ALA A 77 -29.56 -24.08 -3.98
CA ALA A 77 -29.05 -24.60 -2.71
C ALA A 77 -29.16 -23.61 -1.53
N VAL A 78 -29.55 -22.35 -1.79
CA VAL A 78 -29.56 -21.24 -0.84
C VAL A 78 -30.94 -20.59 -0.82
N GLN A 79 -31.47 -20.34 0.38
CA GLN A 79 -32.75 -19.67 0.53
C GLN A 79 -32.60 -18.18 0.21
N ARG A 80 -33.46 -17.64 -0.66
CA ARG A 80 -33.45 -16.23 -1.11
C ARG A 80 -32.06 -15.78 -1.61
N PRO A 81 -31.58 -16.30 -2.75
CA PRO A 81 -30.20 -16.12 -3.20
C PRO A 81 -29.78 -14.64 -3.33
N PHE A 82 -30.65 -13.77 -3.82
CA PHE A 82 -30.35 -12.34 -3.93
C PHE A 82 -30.17 -11.65 -2.56
N PHE A 83 -31.05 -11.95 -1.60
CA PHE A 83 -30.96 -11.37 -0.26
C PHE A 83 -29.74 -11.90 0.50
N SER A 84 -29.46 -13.20 0.36
CA SER A 84 -28.23 -13.84 0.86
C SER A 84 -26.99 -13.18 0.26
N LEU A 85 -26.98 -12.87 -1.03
CA LEU A 85 -25.87 -12.15 -1.68
C LEU A 85 -25.69 -10.76 -1.08
N VAL A 86 -26.76 -9.96 -0.94
CA VAL A 86 -26.68 -8.61 -0.35
C VAL A 86 -26.14 -8.66 1.08
N LEU A 87 -26.63 -9.57 1.91
CA LEU A 87 -26.15 -9.74 3.27
C LEU A 87 -24.70 -10.23 3.31
N GLY A 88 -24.32 -11.16 2.43
CA GLY A 88 -22.96 -11.65 2.31
C GLY A 88 -21.98 -10.54 1.96
N PHE A 89 -22.25 -9.75 0.92
CA PHE A 89 -21.39 -8.62 0.56
C PHE A 89 -21.38 -7.52 1.64
N GLY A 90 -22.53 -7.19 2.22
CA GLY A 90 -22.63 -6.17 3.26
C GLY A 90 -21.81 -6.54 4.51
N THR A 91 -21.96 -7.77 4.98
CA THR A 91 -21.20 -8.28 6.14
C THR A 91 -19.72 -8.48 5.83
N LEU A 92 -19.36 -8.84 4.60
CA LEU A 92 -17.96 -8.92 4.16
C LEU A 92 -17.28 -7.54 4.26
N MET A 93 -17.90 -6.52 3.66
CA MET A 93 -17.35 -5.16 3.67
C MET A 93 -17.28 -4.58 5.08
N ALA A 94 -18.33 -4.77 5.88
CA ALA A 94 -18.37 -4.28 7.26
C ALA A 94 -17.36 -5.03 8.15
N GLY A 95 -17.35 -6.36 8.12
CA GLY A 95 -16.44 -7.19 8.91
C GLY A 95 -14.97 -6.93 8.58
N GLY A 96 -14.66 -6.81 7.28
CA GLY A 96 -13.32 -6.46 6.81
C GLY A 96 -12.88 -5.08 7.28
N ASN A 97 -13.70 -4.03 7.06
CA ASN A 97 -13.37 -2.66 7.46
C ASN A 97 -13.26 -2.47 8.97
N LEU A 98 -14.17 -3.07 9.75
CA LEU A 98 -14.13 -2.99 11.21
C LEU A 98 -12.87 -3.65 11.77
N THR A 99 -12.53 -4.84 11.26
CA THR A 99 -11.32 -5.56 11.68
C THR A 99 -10.06 -4.81 11.27
N ALA A 100 -10.01 -4.30 10.03
CA ALA A 100 -8.91 -3.48 9.55
C ALA A 100 -8.69 -2.24 10.43
N LYS A 101 -9.77 -1.51 10.75
CA LYS A 101 -9.71 -0.32 11.60
C LYS A 101 -9.23 -0.66 13.01
N TYR A 102 -9.75 -1.73 13.60
CA TYR A 102 -9.31 -2.20 14.92
C TYR A 102 -7.82 -2.54 14.94
N LEU A 103 -7.35 -3.32 13.96
CA LEU A 103 -5.94 -3.72 13.87
C LEU A 103 -5.02 -2.52 13.59
N TYR A 104 -5.46 -1.59 12.74
CA TYR A 104 -4.76 -0.34 12.47
C TYR A 104 -4.59 0.51 13.74
N GLU A 105 -5.68 0.76 14.48
CA GLU A 105 -5.61 1.55 15.73
C GLU A 105 -4.72 0.88 16.76
N LYS A 106 -4.79 -0.46 16.85
CA LYS A 106 -3.90 -1.24 17.71
C LYS A 106 -2.43 -1.05 17.31
N ALA A 107 -2.11 -1.17 16.03
CA ALA A 107 -0.75 -1.00 15.51
C ALA A 107 -0.24 0.44 15.68
N LYS A 108 -1.12 1.45 15.57
CA LYS A 108 -0.77 2.86 15.75
C LYS A 108 -0.45 3.23 17.20
N GLN A 109 -1.11 2.57 18.15
CA GLN A 109 -0.90 2.76 19.59
C GLN A 109 0.22 1.87 20.17
N GLU A 110 0.74 0.93 19.38
CA GLU A 110 1.78 0.01 19.79
C GLU A 110 3.11 0.72 20.02
N LYS A 111 3.75 0.42 21.15
CA LYS A 111 5.09 0.91 21.48
C LYS A 111 6.13 -0.04 20.89
N TYR A 112 6.42 0.12 19.61
CA TYR A 112 7.50 -0.61 18.96
C TYR A 112 8.84 -0.32 19.63
N THR A 113 9.71 -1.32 19.66
CA THR A 113 11.09 -1.19 20.17
C THR A 113 11.88 -0.17 19.36
N ASP A 114 11.62 -0.12 18.05
CA ASP A 114 12.22 0.84 17.13
C ASP A 114 11.35 2.12 17.04
N PRO A 115 11.91 3.30 17.41
CA PRO A 115 11.20 4.56 17.33
C PRO A 115 10.90 5.00 15.88
N ASN A 116 11.68 4.57 14.88
CA ASN A 116 11.48 4.96 13.48
C ASN A 116 10.17 4.38 12.93
N ILE A 117 9.94 3.08 13.15
CA ILE A 117 8.70 2.39 12.82
C ILE A 117 7.49 3.07 13.49
N SER A 118 7.60 3.39 14.79
CA SER A 118 6.52 4.09 15.50
C SER A 118 6.21 5.47 14.93
N ASN A 119 7.24 6.23 14.53
CA ASN A 119 7.05 7.55 13.93
C ASN A 119 6.34 7.46 12.58
N VAL A 120 6.66 6.46 11.77
CA VAL A 120 5.96 6.20 10.51
C VAL A 120 4.49 5.85 10.75
N TRP A 121 4.19 4.94 11.68
CA TRP A 121 2.80 4.58 12.03
C TRP A 121 1.94 5.77 12.43
N LYS A 122 2.51 6.81 13.06
CA LYS A 122 1.79 8.03 13.41
C LYS A 122 1.34 8.82 12.17
N THR A 123 2.13 8.76 11.10
CA THR A 123 1.87 9.47 9.83
C THR A 123 0.92 8.72 8.89
N LEU A 124 0.74 7.41 9.09
CA LEU A 124 -0.19 6.62 8.27
C LEU A 124 -1.64 7.01 8.56
N GLU A 125 -2.45 6.96 7.50
CA GLU A 125 -3.88 7.20 7.54
C GLU A 125 -4.64 5.94 7.12
N PHE A 126 -5.69 5.61 7.88
CA PHE A 126 -6.49 4.41 7.66
C PHE A 126 -7.14 4.33 6.26
N PRO A 127 -7.78 5.40 5.71
CA PRO A 127 -8.48 5.31 4.42
C PRO A 127 -7.58 4.89 3.25
N VAL A 128 -6.28 5.16 3.34
CA VAL A 128 -5.28 4.86 2.31
C VAL A 128 -4.29 3.75 2.74
N MET A 129 -4.62 2.96 3.75
CA MET A 129 -3.75 1.89 4.27
C MET A 129 -3.31 0.86 3.22
N ASN A 130 -4.16 0.57 2.23
CA ASN A 130 -3.82 -0.33 1.13
C ASN A 130 -2.69 0.24 0.26
N PHE A 131 -2.67 1.55 0.04
CA PHE A 131 -1.59 2.22 -0.67
C PHE A 131 -0.26 2.07 0.08
N TYR A 132 -0.27 2.30 1.41
CA TYR A 132 0.93 2.10 2.23
C TYR A 132 1.39 0.65 2.24
N THR A 133 0.46 -0.32 2.27
CA THR A 133 0.80 -1.75 2.19
C THR A 133 1.55 -2.05 0.90
N PHE A 134 1.05 -1.55 -0.24
CA PHE A 134 1.72 -1.69 -1.53
C PHE A 134 3.06 -0.95 -1.57
N TYR A 135 3.10 0.30 -1.09
CA TYR A 135 4.29 1.14 -1.05
C TYR A 135 5.44 0.47 -0.28
N TYR A 136 5.20 0.01 0.95
CA TYR A 136 6.24 -0.65 1.75
C TYR A 136 6.63 -2.00 1.18
N THR A 137 5.69 -2.76 0.62
CA THR A 137 6.03 -4.02 -0.07
C THR A 137 6.97 -3.78 -1.25
N ARG A 138 6.73 -2.72 -2.04
CA ARG A 138 7.56 -2.37 -3.20
C ARG A 138 8.90 -1.78 -2.80
N THR A 139 8.92 -0.80 -1.89
CA THR A 139 10.15 -0.11 -1.45
C THR A 139 11.07 -1.01 -0.62
N ALA A 140 10.50 -2.00 0.09
CA ALA A 140 11.30 -3.02 0.74
C ALA A 140 12.05 -3.89 -0.27
N MET A 141 11.50 -4.16 -1.46
CA MET A 141 12.23 -4.90 -2.51
C MET A 141 13.15 -4.00 -3.34
N PHE A 142 12.71 -2.78 -3.61
CA PHE A 142 13.33 -1.87 -4.55
C PHE A 142 13.35 -0.43 -3.97
N PRO A 143 14.49 0.01 -3.41
CA PRO A 143 14.62 1.35 -2.81
C PRO A 143 14.35 2.51 -3.79
N LEU A 144 14.46 2.24 -5.09
CA LEU A 144 14.18 3.17 -6.17
C LEU A 144 12.75 3.75 -6.14
N PHE A 145 11.79 3.03 -5.56
CA PHE A 145 10.40 3.46 -5.45
C PHE A 145 10.12 4.34 -4.23
N ILE A 146 11.13 4.64 -3.42
CA ILE A 146 10.99 5.53 -2.27
C ILE A 146 10.56 6.91 -2.77
N ILE A 147 9.53 7.46 -2.13
CA ILE A 147 8.95 8.76 -2.52
C ILE A 147 10.00 9.86 -2.33
N ARG A 148 10.09 10.75 -3.32
CA ARG A 148 10.97 11.94 -3.29
C ARG A 148 10.36 13.05 -2.43
N ASP A 149 11.19 14.00 -2.00
CA ASP A 149 10.76 15.11 -1.15
C ASP A 149 9.63 15.92 -1.84
N PRO A 150 8.42 15.97 -1.25
CA PRO A 150 7.29 16.71 -1.81
C PRO A 150 7.57 18.22 -1.95
N ARG A 151 8.52 18.80 -1.17
CA ARG A 151 8.90 20.20 -1.26
C ARG A 151 9.63 20.54 -2.55
N THR A 152 10.29 19.56 -3.15
CA THR A 152 11.12 19.72 -4.36
C THR A 152 10.38 19.39 -5.66
N CYS A 153 9.08 19.05 -5.57
CA CYS A 153 8.29 18.70 -6.74
C CYS A 153 8.22 19.89 -7.72
N THR A 154 8.45 19.63 -9.00
CA THR A 154 8.39 20.63 -10.08
C THR A 154 7.79 20.01 -11.36
N TYR A 155 7.00 20.78 -12.10
CA TYR A 155 6.38 20.34 -13.38
C TYR A 155 7.40 19.89 -14.43
N SER A 156 8.65 20.34 -14.35
CA SER A 156 9.70 19.97 -15.30
C SER A 156 10.05 18.47 -15.29
N ALA A 157 9.74 17.75 -14.21
CA ALA A 157 9.93 16.30 -14.14
C ALA A 157 9.03 15.53 -15.14
N GLU A 158 7.88 16.11 -15.49
CA GLU A 158 6.87 15.48 -16.36
C GLU A 158 7.22 15.58 -17.85
N LYS A 159 7.95 16.63 -18.25
CA LYS A 159 8.42 16.81 -19.64
C LYS A 159 9.71 16.05 -19.97
N GLN A 160 10.44 15.56 -18.98
CA GLN A 160 11.73 14.89 -19.21
C GLN A 160 11.64 13.37 -19.25
N ASN A 161 10.55 12.74 -18.78
CA ASN A 161 10.47 11.28 -18.72
C ASN A 161 9.08 10.74 -19.08
N PRO A 162 8.79 10.50 -20.37
CA PRO A 162 7.52 9.92 -20.81
C PRO A 162 7.32 8.46 -20.37
N HIS A 163 8.39 7.73 -20.02
CA HIS A 163 8.30 6.36 -19.50
C HIS A 163 8.92 6.18 -18.11
N PHE A 164 8.28 5.32 -17.29
CA PHE A 164 8.73 4.90 -15.96
C PHE A 164 10.20 4.41 -15.95
N THR A 165 10.68 3.79 -17.03
CA THR A 165 12.07 3.34 -17.18
C THR A 165 13.07 4.47 -17.38
N GLU A 166 12.68 5.57 -18.04
CA GLU A 166 13.52 6.76 -18.24
C GLU A 166 13.58 7.61 -16.97
N ALA A 167 12.45 7.75 -16.25
CA ALA A 167 12.36 8.50 -14.99
C ALA A 167 13.27 7.97 -13.87
N LEU A 168 13.67 6.71 -13.99
CA LEU A 168 14.50 5.99 -13.03
C LEU A 168 15.98 5.96 -13.40
N ASN A 169 16.40 6.61 -14.50
CA ASN A 169 17.77 6.51 -15.02
C ASN A 169 18.26 5.05 -15.13
N LEU A 170 17.38 4.13 -15.53
CA LEU A 170 17.73 2.74 -15.84
C LEU A 170 18.45 2.61 -17.20
N GLY A 171 19.10 3.68 -17.64
CA GLY A 171 20.02 3.79 -18.75
C GLY A 171 20.97 4.94 -18.43
N GLN A 172 22.27 4.66 -18.25
CA GLN A 172 23.26 5.73 -18.19
C GLN A 172 23.35 6.34 -19.60
N THR A 173 23.07 7.63 -19.71
CA THR A 173 23.58 8.43 -20.83
C THR A 173 25.02 8.81 -20.52
N ASP A 174 25.92 8.63 -21.48
CA ASP A 174 27.28 9.13 -21.38
C ASP A 174 27.30 10.67 -21.37
N ASN A 175 28.47 11.27 -21.13
CA ASN A 175 28.67 12.72 -21.20
C ASN A 175 28.39 13.32 -22.61
N THR A 176 27.98 12.51 -23.58
CA THR A 176 27.58 12.90 -24.94
C THR A 176 26.09 12.67 -25.23
N GLY A 177 25.31 12.20 -24.25
CA GLY A 177 23.87 11.98 -24.36
C GLY A 177 23.46 10.71 -25.13
N LYS A 178 24.38 9.77 -25.38
CA LYS A 178 24.05 8.48 -25.99
C LYS A 178 23.70 7.43 -24.94
N GLU A 179 22.56 6.76 -25.16
CA GLU A 179 22.13 5.62 -24.36
C GLU A 179 23.07 4.44 -24.58
N HIS A 180 23.83 4.08 -23.54
CA HIS A 180 24.52 2.80 -23.54
C HIS A 180 23.60 1.72 -22.99
N PRO A 181 23.45 0.58 -23.67
CA PRO A 181 22.69 -0.54 -23.12
C PRO A 181 23.39 -1.02 -21.86
N LEU A 182 22.77 -0.79 -20.69
CA LEU A 182 23.30 -1.23 -19.41
C LEU A 182 23.57 -2.73 -19.41
N SER A 183 24.72 -3.12 -18.86
CA SER A 183 24.99 -4.52 -18.54
C SER A 183 23.91 -5.05 -17.60
N VAL A 184 23.65 -6.36 -17.66
CA VAL A 184 22.71 -7.04 -16.76
C VAL A 184 23.06 -6.74 -15.29
N TRP A 185 24.35 -6.68 -14.97
CA TRP A 185 24.83 -6.37 -13.62
C TRP A 185 24.64 -4.91 -13.21
N ASP A 186 24.63 -3.98 -14.17
CA ASP A 186 24.36 -2.57 -13.89
C ASP A 186 22.87 -2.37 -13.61
N LYS A 187 22.00 -3.08 -14.34
CA LYS A 187 20.57 -3.12 -14.08
C LYS A 187 20.27 -3.68 -12.68
N VAL A 188 20.96 -4.75 -12.29
CA VAL A 188 20.84 -5.32 -10.93
C VAL A 188 21.30 -4.31 -9.87
N ARG A 189 22.44 -3.63 -10.07
CA ARG A 189 22.94 -2.61 -9.14
C ARG A 189 21.98 -1.43 -8.99
N ILE A 190 21.43 -0.91 -10.10
CA ILE A 190 20.45 0.19 -10.05
C ILE A 190 19.16 -0.27 -9.36
N ASN A 191 18.68 -1.49 -9.63
CA ASN A 191 17.51 -2.05 -8.94
C ASN A 191 17.70 -2.15 -7.41
N HIS A 192 18.94 -2.31 -6.95
CA HIS A 192 19.31 -2.33 -5.54
C HIS A 192 19.75 -0.96 -4.99
N GLY A 193 19.64 0.12 -5.78
CA GLY A 193 19.93 1.49 -5.34
C GLY A 193 21.40 1.93 -5.44
N PHE A 194 22.25 1.17 -6.16
CA PHE A 194 23.65 1.52 -6.39
C PHE A 194 23.85 2.25 -7.73
N ASN A 195 24.79 3.20 -7.76
CA ASN A 195 25.13 3.93 -8.98
C ASN A 195 26.17 3.13 -9.81
N PRO A 196 25.93 2.83 -11.10
CA PRO A 196 26.87 2.06 -11.92
C PRO A 196 28.22 2.74 -12.16
N SER A 197 28.33 4.06 -11.95
CA SER A 197 29.59 4.80 -12.08
C SER A 197 30.48 4.79 -10.84
N ASP A 198 30.13 4.05 -9.79
CA ASP A 198 30.96 3.93 -8.58
C ASP A 198 31.69 2.57 -8.55
N PRO A 199 32.95 2.48 -9.05
CA PRO A 199 33.69 1.22 -9.15
C PRO A 199 34.28 0.72 -7.82
N LYS A 200 33.94 1.36 -6.68
CA LYS A 200 34.56 1.09 -5.38
C LYS A 200 33.55 1.03 -4.22
N LYS A 201 32.44 0.32 -4.38
CA LYS A 201 31.70 -0.31 -3.28
C LYS A 201 31.05 -1.61 -3.73
#